data_AF-A0A6P0V5C3-F1
#
_entry.id   AF-A0A6P0V5C3-F1
#
_cell.length_a   1.000
_cell.length_b   1.000
_cell.length_c   1.000
_cell.angle_alpha   90.00
_cell.angle_beta   90.00
_cell.angle_gamma   90.00
#
_symmetry.space_group_name_H-M   'P 1'
#
loop_
_entity.id
_entity.type
_entity.pdbx_description
1 polymer ?
#
loop_
_entity_poly.entity_id
_entity_poly.type
_entity_poly.pdbx_seq_one_letter_code
_entity_poly.pdbx_strand_id
1 'polypeptide(L)'
;MKTFKVFADFHNADTQGRLRLNCLGTIEDLARQGIELQDGQLLTFYSEELDVEGTVQFSHEENVWVAVIDGNVLKESEALVMQVQS
;
A
#
# COMPACT_ATOMS: atom_id res chain seq x y z
N MET A 1 2.66 8.62 14.64
CA MET A 1 3.56 8.30 13.51
C MET A 1 2.89 8.74 12.23
N LYS A 2 3.65 9.27 11.26
CA LYS A 2 3.11 9.64 9.95
C LYS A 2 3.05 8.37 9.12
N THR A 3 1.86 7.83 8.89
CA THR A 3 1.67 6.67 8.02
C THR A 3 1.58 7.16 6.58
N PHE A 4 2.51 6.73 5.74
CA PHE A 4 2.48 7.03 4.31
C PHE A 4 1.46 6.11 3.64
N LYS A 5 0.48 6.72 2.97
CA LYS A 5 -0.59 6.00 2.27
C LYS A 5 -0.54 6.33 0.80
N VAL A 6 -0.61 5.33 -0.05
CA VAL A 6 -0.57 5.51 -1.50
C VAL A 6 -1.83 4.90 -2.09
N PHE A 7 -2.51 5.64 -2.96
CA PHE A 7 -3.68 5.11 -3.65
C PHE A 7 -3.31 3.87 -4.47
N ALA A 8 -4.15 2.84 -4.42
CA ALA A 8 -4.07 1.68 -5.29
C ALA A 8 -5.45 1.27 -5.79
N ASP A 9 -5.56 1.01 -7.09
CA ASP A 9 -6.76 0.46 -7.69
C ASP A 9 -6.69 -1.07 -7.66
N PHE A 10 -7.60 -1.69 -6.91
CA PHE A 10 -7.68 -3.15 -6.78
C PHE A 10 -8.10 -3.85 -8.08
N HIS A 11 -8.76 -3.14 -9.00
CA HIS A 11 -9.05 -3.67 -10.33
C HIS A 11 -7.84 -3.60 -11.27
N ASN A 12 -6.81 -2.80 -10.94
CA ASN A 12 -5.57 -2.70 -11.70
C ASN A 12 -4.53 -3.72 -11.23
N ALA A 13 -4.96 -4.95 -11.00
CA ALA A 13 -4.08 -6.05 -10.63
C ALA A 13 -3.49 -6.74 -11.88
N ASP A 14 -2.28 -7.27 -11.75
CA ASP A 14 -1.70 -8.17 -12.74
C ASP A 14 -2.29 -9.58 -12.67
N THR A 15 -1.82 -10.46 -13.55
CA THR A 15 -2.29 -11.86 -13.62
C THR A 15 -1.93 -12.67 -12.37
N GLN A 16 -1.01 -12.18 -11.54
CA GLN A 16 -0.62 -12.77 -10.25
C GLN A 16 -1.38 -12.16 -9.07
N GLY A 17 -2.27 -11.18 -9.32
CA GLY A 17 -3.02 -10.47 -8.28
C GLY A 17 -2.24 -9.36 -7.58
N ARG A 18 -1.11 -8.91 -8.12
CA ARG A 18 -0.33 -7.78 -7.58
C ARG A 18 -0.85 -6.46 -8.15
N LEU A 19 -1.02 -5.45 -7.32
CA LEU A 19 -1.59 -4.16 -7.75
C LEU A 19 -0.55 -3.33 -8.49
N ARG A 20 -0.84 -2.87 -9.71
CA ARG A 20 0.09 -2.02 -10.46
C ARG A 20 0.08 -0.59 -9.89
N LEU A 21 1.26 -0.10 -9.54
CA LEU A 21 1.49 1.22 -8.94
C LEU A 21 1.74 2.29 -10.01
N ASN A 22 0.91 2.29 -11.06
CA ASN A 22 1.01 3.21 -12.20
C ASN A 22 -0.26 4.06 -12.39
N CYS A 23 -1.24 3.96 -11.50
CA CYS A 23 -2.43 4.80 -11.53
C CYS A 23 -2.07 6.27 -11.24
N LEU A 24 -2.87 7.19 -11.80
CA LEU A 24 -2.68 8.62 -11.59
C LEU A 24 -2.66 8.99 -10.10
N GLY A 25 -3.62 8.49 -9.32
CA GLY A 25 -3.67 8.74 -7.87
C GLY A 25 -2.44 8.23 -7.13
N THR A 26 -1.89 7.07 -7.53
CA THR A 26 -0.64 6.53 -6.98
C THR A 26 0.51 7.51 -7.24
N ILE A 27 0.68 7.97 -8.48
CA ILE A 27 1.76 8.87 -8.88
C ILE A 27 1.64 10.21 -8.15
N GLU A 28 0.43 10.76 -8.03
CA GLU A 28 0.16 11.99 -7.29
C GLU A 28 0.52 11.85 -5.80
N ASP A 29 0.17 10.73 -5.18
CA ASP A 29 0.50 10.46 -3.78
C ASP A 29 2.00 10.33 -3.53
N LEU A 30 2.70 9.61 -4.41
CA LEU A 30 4.15 9.44 -4.34
C LEU A 30 4.84 10.80 -4.47
N ALA A 31 4.46 11.61 -5.45
CA ALA A 31 5.01 12.94 -5.64
C ALA A 31 4.69 13.90 -4.48
N ARG A 32 3.44 13.90 -4.01
CA ARG A 32 2.98 14.75 -2.90
C ARG A 32 3.68 14.43 -1.59
N GLN A 33 3.98 13.15 -1.35
CA GLN A 33 4.61 12.69 -0.11
C GLN A 33 6.14 12.56 -0.22
N GLY A 34 6.70 12.68 -1.42
CA GLY A 34 8.13 12.49 -1.68
C GLY A 34 8.57 11.05 -1.46
N ILE A 35 7.73 10.07 -1.83
CA ILE A 35 8.01 8.64 -1.68
C ILE A 35 8.67 8.15 -2.97
N GLU A 36 9.87 7.61 -2.83
CA GLU A 36 10.52 6.83 -3.88
C GLU A 36 10.25 5.35 -3.64
N LEU A 37 9.76 4.64 -4.65
CA LEU A 37 9.45 3.21 -4.57
C LEU A 37 10.76 2.40 -4.60
N GLN A 38 10.86 1.43 -3.68
CA GLN A 38 11.99 0.52 -3.58
C GLN A 38 11.49 -0.92 -3.40
N ASP A 39 12.21 -1.90 -3.96
CA ASP A 39 11.89 -3.31 -3.77
C ASP A 39 11.95 -3.69 -2.28
N GLY A 40 10.93 -4.41 -1.82
CA GLY A 40 10.78 -4.82 -0.42
C GLY A 40 10.27 -3.73 0.51
N GLN A 41 9.93 -2.54 0.00
CA GLN A 41 9.39 -1.46 0.82
C GLN A 41 7.94 -1.75 1.22
N LEU A 42 7.66 -1.69 2.53
CA LEU A 42 6.29 -1.81 3.04
C LEU A 42 5.57 -0.46 2.97
N LEU A 43 4.39 -0.42 2.37
CA LEU A 43 3.52 0.76 2.30
C LEU A 43 2.08 0.39 2.62
N THR A 44 1.32 1.37 3.10
CA THR A 44 -0.13 1.24 3.18
C THR A 44 -0.73 1.70 1.87
N PHE A 45 -1.50 0.82 1.23
CA PHE A 45 -2.26 1.11 0.03
C PHE A 45 -3.72 1.32 0.39
N TYR A 46 -4.32 2.39 -0.12
CA TYR A 46 -5.74 2.68 0.14
C TYR A 46 -6.54 2.68 -1.15
N SER A 47 -7.81 2.28 -1.03
CA SER A 47 -8.86 2.47 -2.03
C SER A 47 -10.04 3.22 -1.44
N GLU A 48 -11.13 3.33 -2.19
CA GLU A 48 -12.37 3.95 -1.71
C GLU A 48 -13.00 3.18 -0.54
N GLU A 49 -12.73 1.88 -0.43
CA GLU A 49 -13.43 0.99 0.51
C GLU A 49 -12.57 0.57 1.70
N LEU A 50 -11.24 0.50 1.54
CA LEU A 50 -10.36 -0.07 2.56
C LEU A 50 -8.88 0.31 2.39
N ASP A 51 -8.12 0.16 3.48
CA ASP A 51 -6.67 0.28 3.53
C ASP A 51 -6.05 -1.10 3.75
N VAL A 52 -5.01 -1.43 3.00
CA VAL A 52 -4.21 -2.65 3.15
C VAL A 52 -2.73 -2.33 3.29
N GLU A 53 -1.99 -3.19 3.98
CA GLU A 53 -0.53 -3.17 3.91
C GLU A 53 -0.06 -4.06 2.76
N GLY A 54 0.97 -3.61 2.05
CA GLY A 54 1.57 -4.38 0.97
C GLY A 54 3.05 -4.07 0.80
N THR A 55 3.74 -5.03 0.22
CA THR A 55 5.15 -4.94 -0.09
C THR A 55 5.33 -4.52 -1.55
N VAL A 56 6.08 -3.44 -1.78
CA VAL A 56 6.43 -2.94 -3.11
C VAL A 56 7.44 -3.89 -3.75
N GLN A 57 7.22 -4.21 -5.02
CA GLN A 57 8.12 -5.02 -5.83
C GLN A 57 8.21 -4.45 -7.24
N PHE A 58 9.37 -4.53 -7.88
CA PHE A 58 9.48 -4.24 -9.31
C PHE A 58 9.11 -5.47 -10.15
N SER A 59 8.09 -5.36 -10.99
CA SER A 59 7.75 -6.40 -11.97
C SER A 59 8.63 -6.24 -13.20
N HIS A 60 9.62 -7.12 -13.35
CA HIS A 60 10.47 -7.14 -14.55
C HIS A 60 9.71 -7.59 -15.81
N GLU A 61 8.59 -8.30 -15.67
CA GLU A 61 7.79 -8.79 -16.80
C GLU A 61 7.01 -7.66 -17.47
N GLU A 62 6.39 -6.80 -16.67
CA GLU A 62 5.61 -5.65 -17.16
C GLU A 62 6.38 -4.32 -17.09
N ASN A 63 7.61 -4.35 -16.57
CA ASN A 63 8.47 -3.20 -16.34
C ASN A 63 7.77 -2.08 -15.54
N VAL A 64 7.07 -2.47 -14.47
CA VAL A 64 6.24 -1.59 -13.63
C VAL A 64 6.39 -1.95 -12.16
N TRP A 65 6.24 -0.96 -11.29
CA TRP A 65 6.13 -1.20 -9.85
C TRP A 65 4.77 -1.82 -9.53
N VAL A 66 4.79 -2.85 -8.69
CA VAL A 66 3.60 -3.53 -8.20
C VAL A 66 3.62 -3.62 -6.67
N ALA A 67 2.45 -3.73 -6.07
CA ALA A 67 2.28 -4.04 -4.66
C ALA A 67 1.78 -5.46 -4.49
N VAL A 68 2.52 -6.25 -3.72
CA VAL A 68 2.09 -7.55 -3.22
C VAL A 68 1.32 -7.30 -1.93
N ILE A 69 0.02 -7.53 -1.95
CA ILE A 69 -0.80 -7.35 -0.75
C ILE A 69 -0.57 -8.52 0.19
N ASP A 70 -0.02 -8.21 1.36
CA ASP A 70 0.15 -9.18 2.43
C ASP A 70 -1.22 -9.37 3.10
N GLY A 71 -1.98 -10.36 2.62
CA GLY A 71 -3.33 -10.69 3.09
C GLY A 71 -3.44 -11.12 4.57
N ASN A 72 -2.36 -10.96 5.35
CA ASN A 72 -2.31 -11.25 6.78
C ASN A 72 -2.48 -10.00 7.66
N VAL A 73 -2.73 -8.82 7.08
CA VAL A 73 -2.92 -7.58 7.85
C VAL A 73 -4.34 -7.05 7.70
N LEU A 74 -5.29 -7.74 8.34
CA LEU A 74 -6.51 -7.09 8.83
C LEU A 74 -6.10 -6.32 10.09
N LYS A 75 -5.63 -5.07 9.94
CA LYS A 75 -5.62 -4.14 11.07
C LYS A 75 -7.03 -3.59 11.17
N GLU A 76 -7.87 -4.27 11.96
CA GLU A 76 -8.98 -3.59 12.62
C GLU A 76 -8.39 -2.35 13.28
N SER A 77 -9.00 -1.19 13.03
CA SER A 77 -8.59 0.07 13.60
C SER A 77 -8.83 0.01 15.11
N GLU A 78 -7.88 -0.57 15.86
CA GLU A 78 -7.85 -0.45 17.31
C GLU A 78 -7.44 0.98 17.65
N ALA A 79 -8.44 1.85 17.65
CA ALA A 79 -8.42 3.07 18.44
C ALA A 79 -8.34 2.68 19.94
N LEU A 80 -7.10 2.57 20.42
CA LEU A 80 -6.60 2.91 21.75
C LEU A 80 -7.51 2.64 22.98
N VAL A 81 -7.14 1.67 23.83
CA VAL A 81 -6.91 1.97 25.27
C VAL A 81 -5.92 0.97 25.90
N MET A 82 -4.64 1.36 26.02
CA MET A 82 -3.76 0.82 27.07
C MET A 82 -3.75 1.83 28.22
N GLN A 83 -4.42 1.51 29.32
CA GLN A 83 -3.88 1.64 30.69
C GLN A 83 -4.92 1.21 31.73
N VAL A 84 -4.76 -0.04 32.20
CA VAL A 84 -5.13 -0.42 33.56
C VAL A 84 -3.89 -0.17 34.45
N GLN A 85 -4.15 0.13 35.73
CA GLN A 85 -3.23 0.35 36.87
C GLN A 85 -3.05 1.85 37.18
N SER A 86 -3.47 2.35 38.36
CA SER A 86 -3.46 1.74 39.70
C SER A 86 -4.68 2.10 40.55
#